data_AF-A0A843D4Q6-F1
#
_entry.id   AF-A0A843D4Q6-F1
#
_cell.length_a   1.000
_cell.length_b   1.000
_cell.length_c   1.000
_cell.angle_alpha   90.00
_cell.angle_beta   90.00
_cell.angle_gamma   90.00
#
_symmetry.space_group_name_H-M   'P 1'
#
loop_
_entity.id
_entity.type
_entity.pdbx_description
1 polymer ?
#
loop_
_entity_poly.entity_id
_entity_poly.type
_entity_poly.pdbx_seq_one_letter_code
_entity_poly.pdbx_strand_id
1 'polypeptide(L)' 'MADEASTQAQTGIETKSLLFNKWDISEVKVNDPGLVRYVSVNSLIVPHCCGRKQKQQFSKSEML' A
#
# COMPACT_ATOMS: atom_id res chain seq x y z
N MET A 1 -18.30 31.65 -30.08
CA MET A 1 -17.93 32.90 -29.36
C MET A 1 -18.29 32.64 -27.90
N ALA A 2 -17.26 32.48 -27.04
CA ALA A 2 -17.32 32.34 -25.57
C ALA A 2 -17.97 31.03 -25.05
N ASP A 3 -17.47 30.26 -24.08
CA ASP A 3 -16.46 30.51 -23.03
C ASP A 3 -15.84 29.19 -22.53
N GLU A 4 -14.69 29.33 -21.89
CA GLU A 4 -13.77 28.32 -21.37
C GLU A 4 -14.31 27.50 -20.18
N ALA A 5 -13.92 26.23 -20.08
CA ALA A 5 -13.62 25.60 -18.79
C ALA A 5 -12.77 24.34 -18.99
N SER A 6 -11.46 24.57 -19.08
CA SER A 6 -10.41 23.55 -18.96
C SER A 6 -10.61 22.74 -17.67
N THR A 7 -11.05 21.49 -17.79
CA THR A 7 -11.00 20.55 -16.66
C THR A 7 -9.55 20.09 -16.51
N GLN A 8 -8.80 20.83 -15.70
CA GLN A 8 -7.49 20.43 -15.23
C GLN A 8 -7.66 19.25 -14.25
N ALA A 9 -7.49 18.02 -14.73
CA ALA A 9 -7.27 16.87 -13.86
C ALA A 9 -5.80 16.85 -13.48
N GLN A 10 -5.52 17.27 -12.25
CA GLN A 10 -4.21 17.32 -11.62
C GLN A 10 -3.52 15.94 -11.69
N THR A 11 -2.41 15.83 -12.42
CA THR A 11 -1.49 14.69 -12.33
C THR A 11 -0.67 14.84 -11.05
N GLY A 12 -1.23 14.40 -9.92
CA GLY A 12 -0.43 14.13 -8.74
C GLY A 12 0.49 12.95 -9.06
N ILE A 13 1.81 13.16 -8.98
CA ILE A 13 2.77 12.06 -9.00
C ILE A 13 2.58 11.32 -7.68
N GLU A 14 1.65 10.36 -7.66
CA GLU A 14 1.58 9.37 -6.59
C GLU A 14 2.88 8.58 -6.66
N THR A 15 3.82 8.85 -5.75
CA THR A 15 5.07 8.10 -5.64
C THR A 15 4.74 6.71 -5.14
N LYS A 16 4.41 5.85 -6.10
CA LYS A 16 4.16 4.43 -5.89
C LYS A 16 5.42 3.81 -5.31
N SER A 17 5.39 3.54 -4.01
CA SER A 17 6.48 2.92 -3.27
C SER A 17 6.62 1.46 -3.72
N LEU A 18 7.45 1.25 -4.74
CA LEU A 18 7.79 -0.06 -5.28
C LEU A 18 8.60 -0.83 -4.24
N LEU A 19 8.21 -2.07 -3.97
CA LEU A 19 8.95 -2.94 -3.08
C LEU A 19 10.29 -3.28 -3.71
N PHE A 20 11.36 -2.96 -2.99
CA PHE A 20 12.75 -3.10 -3.45
C PHE A 20 13.00 -2.44 -4.82
N ASN A 21 12.25 -1.38 -5.18
CA ASN A 21 12.31 -0.72 -6.49
C ASN A 21 12.08 -1.65 -7.69
N LYS A 22 11.46 -2.82 -7.47
CA LYS A 22 11.29 -3.87 -8.48
C LYS A 22 9.87 -4.40 -8.58
N TRP A 23 9.16 -4.46 -7.46
CA TRP A 23 7.87 -5.14 -7.38
C TRP A 23 6.76 -4.15 -7.07
N ASP A 24 5.70 -4.23 -7.86
CA ASP A 24 4.48 -3.47 -7.64
C ASP A 24 3.53 -4.26 -6.73
N ILE A 25 3.18 -3.65 -5.60
CA ILE A 25 2.31 -4.27 -4.59
C ILE A 25 0.83 -4.08 -4.94
N SER A 26 0.46 -3.10 -5.76
CA SER A 26 -0.96 -2.82 -6.07
C SER A 26 -1.64 -3.91 -6.91
N GLU A 27 -0.87 -4.76 -7.57
CA GLU A 27 -1.38 -5.90 -8.34
C GLU A 27 -1.87 -7.04 -7.43
N VAL A 28 -1.35 -7.11 -6.20
CA VAL A 28 -1.62 -8.21 -5.28
C VAL A 28 -2.97 -7.99 -4.59
N LYS A 29 -3.94 -8.84 -4.91
CA LYS A 29 -5.25 -8.89 -4.24
C LYS A 29 -5.40 -10.19 -3.47
N VAL A 30 -5.81 -10.08 -2.20
CA VAL A 30 -6.13 -11.24 -1.36
C VAL A 30 -7.63 -11.53 -1.50
N ASN A 31 -7.97 -12.67 -2.11
CA ASN A 31 -9.36 -13.04 -2.39
C ASN A 31 -10.01 -13.88 -1.27
N ASP A 32 -9.22 -14.49 -0.39
CA ASP A 32 -9.73 -15.35 0.67
C ASP A 32 -10.18 -14.54 1.89
N PRO A 33 -11.46 -14.59 2.29
CA PRO A 33 -11.98 -13.84 3.43
C PRO A 33 -11.28 -14.15 4.77
N GLY A 34 -10.72 -15.36 4.93
CA GLY A 34 -9.98 -15.72 6.15
C GLY A 34 -8.60 -15.06 6.23
N LEU A 35 -7.97 -14.82 5.08
CA LEU A 35 -6.59 -14.32 4.99
C LEU A 35 -6.52 -12.80 4.85
N VAL A 36 -7.57 -12.14 4.36
CA VAL A 36 -7.62 -10.68 4.20
C VAL A 36 -7.21 -9.93 5.48
N ARG A 37 -7.55 -10.47 6.66
CA ARG A 37 -7.22 -9.84 7.95
C ARG A 37 -5.80 -10.14 8.45
N TYR A 38 -5.15 -11.17 7.92
CA TYR A 38 -3.88 -11.70 8.45
C TYR A 38 -2.69 -11.51 7.51
N VAL A 39 -2.92 -11.07 6.28
CA VAL A 39 -1.88 -10.79 5.28
C VAL A 39 -1.72 -9.28 5.12
N SER A 40 -0.58 -8.74 5.56
CA SER A 40 -0.25 -7.32 5.43
C SER A 40 0.46 -7.04 4.11
N VAL A 41 -0.21 -6.34 3.19
CA VAL A 41 0.28 -5.98 1.86
C VAL A 41 0.60 -4.47 1.84
N ASN A 42 1.60 -4.06 2.62
CA ASN A 42 1.97 -2.66 2.82
C ASN A 42 3.05 -2.20 1.82
N SER A 43 2.82 -1.06 1.15
CA SER A 43 3.75 -0.49 0.16
C SER A 43 4.92 0.27 0.81
N LEU A 44 6.03 -0.43 1.05
CA LEU A 44 7.29 0.12 1.58
C LEU A 44 8.45 -0.23 0.64
N ILE A 45 9.41 0.69 0.48
CA ILE A 45 10.60 0.45 -0.36
C ILE A 45 11.45 -0.68 0.23
N VAL A 46 11.70 -0.64 1.55
CA VAL A 46 12.40 -1.69 2.28
C VAL A 46 11.62 -2.00 3.57
N PRO A 47 11.18 -3.26 3.77
CA PRO A 47 10.40 -3.63 4.94
C PRO A 47 11.31 -3.85 6.16
N HIS A 48 11.49 -2.81 6.97
CA HIS A 48 12.20 -2.86 8.26
C HIS A 48 11.23 -2.64 9.42
N CYS A 49 10.92 -3.69 10.19
CA CYS A 49 9.87 -3.67 11.21
C CYS A 49 10.36 -3.75 12.67
N CYS A 50 11.68 -3.84 12.90
CA CYS A 50 12.35 -3.85 14.22
C CYS A 50 11.66 -4.64 15.35
N GLY A 51 10.83 -5.65 15.03
CA GLY A 51 10.15 -6.54 15.97
C GLY A 51 9.18 -5.88 16.95
N ARG A 52 8.65 -4.67 16.69
CA ARG A 52 7.81 -3.92 17.65
C ARG A 52 6.50 -4.64 18.04
N LYS A 53 5.91 -5.36 17.09
CA LYS A 53 4.56 -5.95 17.19
C LYS A 53 4.53 -7.37 17.80
N GLN A 54 5.56 -7.77 18.56
CA GLN A 54 5.66 -9.11 19.16
C GLN A 54 4.89 -9.30 20.48
N LYS A 55 4.57 -8.21 21.18
CA LYS A 55 4.17 -8.25 22.60
C LYS A 55 2.73 -8.67 22.86
N GLN A 56 1.82 -8.39 21.93
CA GLN A 56 0.39 -8.63 22.11
C GLN A 56 -0.10 -9.71 21.13
N GLN A 57 -1.12 -10.48 21.54
CA GLN A 57 -1.76 -11.46 20.67
C GLN A 57 -2.29 -10.78 19.42
N PHE A 58 -2.15 -11.46 18.28
CA PHE A 58 -2.55 -10.98 16.95
C PHE A 58 -1.88 -9.70 16.45
N SER A 59 -1.00 -9.03 17.20
CA SER A 59 -0.27 -7.87 16.68
C SER A 59 0.63 -8.20 15.49
N LYS A 60 1.01 -9.46 15.32
CA LYS A 60 1.77 -9.95 14.17
C LYS A 60 0.98 -9.93 12.86
N SER A 61 -0.35 -9.86 12.90
CA SER A 61 -1.15 -9.72 11.67
C SER A 61 -1.03 -8.33 11.05
N GLU A 62 -0.64 -7.34 11.86
CA GLU A 62 -0.45 -5.96 11.44
C GLU A 62 1.04 -5.61 11.53
N MET A 63 1.83 -6.16 10.61
CA MET A 63 3.25 -5.84 10.49
C MET A 63 3.45 -4.55 9.69
N LEU A 64 4.19 -3.62 10.29
CA LEU A 64 4.74 -2.39 9.71
C LEU A 64 6.24 -2.39 9.97
#